data_AF-A0A9D2KZG5-F1
#
_entry.id   AF-A0A9D2KZG5-F1
#
_cell.length_a   1.000
_cell.length_b   1.000
_cell.length_c   1.000
_cell.angle_alpha   90.00
_cell.angle_beta   90.00
_cell.angle_gamma   90.00
#
_symmetry.space_group_name_H-M   'P 1'
#
loop_
_entity.id
_entity.type
_entity.pdbx_description
1 polymer ?
#
loop_
_entity_poly.entity_id
_entity_poly.type
_entity_poly.pdbx_seq_one_letter_code
_entity_poly.pdbx_strand_id
1 'polypeptide(L)'
;MNKNLLDLNLCIVKVLKHSYVYLNVLRNPEPNVALQAYRLCFKADNLYGVNGELWDGKPNEYITEETIEAARSDYKISKDEYDYFYSLSPEERIDAIGEMLGKLIDFGDVY
;
A
#
# COMPACT_ATOMS: atom_id res chain seq x y z
N MET A 1 -8.24 5.52 -13.83
CA MET A 1 -7.01 5.68 -13.06
C MET A 1 -5.88 4.83 -13.61
N ASN A 2 -4.65 5.28 -13.38
CA ASN A 2 -3.39 4.87 -14.03
C ASN A 2 -2.80 3.60 -13.41
N LYS A 3 -2.31 2.64 -14.21
CA LYS A 3 -1.62 1.43 -13.72
C LYS A 3 -0.44 1.77 -12.82
N ASN A 4 0.33 2.80 -13.17
CA ASN A 4 1.49 3.20 -12.39
C ASN A 4 1.12 3.70 -10.99
N LEU A 5 -0.09 4.27 -10.81
CA LEU A 5 -0.57 4.72 -9.51
C LEU A 5 -0.91 3.52 -8.62
N LEU A 6 -1.51 2.48 -9.19
CA LEU A 6 -1.72 1.21 -8.48
C LEU A 6 -0.38 0.58 -8.09
N ASP A 7 0.56 0.46 -9.03
CA ASP A 7 1.86 -0.15 -8.77
C ASP A 7 2.64 0.63 -7.69
N LEU A 8 2.60 1.97 -7.73
CA LEU A 8 3.16 2.84 -6.69
C LEU A 8 2.54 2.56 -5.32
N ASN A 9 1.20 2.57 -5.23
CA ASN A 9 0.48 2.32 -3.99
C ASN A 9 0.83 0.94 -3.40
N LEU A 10 0.78 -0.12 -4.22
CA LEU A 10 1.13 -1.49 -3.78
C LEU A 10 2.60 -1.58 -3.33
N CYS A 11 3.50 -0.91 -4.02
CA CYS A 11 4.92 -0.85 -3.65
C CYS A 11 5.10 -0.22 -2.26
N ILE A 12 4.54 0.97 -2.05
CA ILE A 12 4.65 1.69 -0.78
C ILE A 12 4.02 0.87 0.36
N VAL A 13 2.80 0.37 0.17
CA VAL A 13 2.07 -0.37 1.21
C VAL A 13 2.82 -1.65 1.59
N LYS A 14 3.45 -2.33 0.62
CA LYS A 14 4.29 -3.50 0.89
C LYS A 14 5.50 -3.14 1.77
N VAL A 15 6.20 -2.04 1.46
CA VAL A 15 7.32 -1.56 2.27
C VAL A 15 6.83 -1.23 3.68
N LEU A 16 5.74 -0.49 3.79
CA LEU A 16 5.15 -0.05 5.04
C LEU A 16 4.78 -1.25 5.94
N LYS A 17 4.05 -2.23 5.40
CA LYS A 17 3.67 -3.46 6.12
C LYS A 17 4.89 -4.28 6.53
N HIS A 18 5.86 -4.44 5.64
CA HIS A 18 7.07 -5.20 5.94
C HIS A 18 7.89 -4.53 7.04
N SER A 19 8.09 -3.22 6.97
CA SER A 19 8.76 -2.44 8.00
C SER A 19 8.03 -2.51 9.34
N TYR A 20 6.69 -2.41 9.35
CA TYR A 20 5.88 -2.60 10.55
C TYR A 20 6.14 -3.96 11.21
N VAL A 21 6.05 -5.05 10.43
CA VAL A 21 6.26 -6.41 10.96
C VAL A 21 7.70 -6.59 11.45
N TYR A 22 8.68 -6.24 10.63
CA TYR A 22 10.10 -6.42 10.93
C TYR A 22 10.51 -5.67 12.20
N LEU A 23 10.17 -4.38 12.31
CA LEU A 23 10.52 -3.58 13.48
C LEU A 23 9.82 -4.06 14.74
N ASN A 24 8.57 -4.51 14.66
CA ASN A 24 7.86 -5.03 15.84
C ASN A 24 8.39 -6.39 16.29
N VAL A 25 8.81 -7.26 15.37
CA VAL A 25 9.51 -8.51 15.70
C VAL A 25 10.83 -8.21 16.43
N LEU A 26 11.62 -7.27 15.92
CA LEU A 26 12.90 -6.89 16.55
C LEU A 26 12.71 -6.24 17.93
N ARG A 27 11.72 -5.36 18.07
CA ARG A 27 11.46 -4.62 19.32
C ARG A 27 10.91 -5.51 20.43
N ASN A 28 10.15 -6.56 20.08
CA ASN A 28 9.45 -7.41 21.06
C ASN A 28 9.62 -8.90 20.72
N PRO A 29 10.82 -9.48 20.82
CA PRO A 29 11.06 -10.85 20.35
C PRO A 29 10.23 -11.87 21.14
N GLU A 30 9.49 -12.72 20.42
CA GLU A 30 8.76 -13.88 20.97
C GLU A 30 9.48 -15.20 20.61
N PRO A 31 9.38 -16.26 21.43
CA PRO A 31 9.97 -17.56 21.12
C PRO A 31 9.48 -18.17 19.80
N ASN A 32 8.22 -17.92 19.42
CA ASN A 32 7.66 -18.33 18.14
C ASN A 32 7.54 -17.14 17.19
N VAL A 33 8.66 -16.76 16.59
CA VAL A 33 8.77 -15.64 15.65
C VAL A 33 7.81 -15.79 14.48
N ALA A 34 7.58 -17.01 14.00
CA ALA A 34 6.64 -17.25 12.90
C ALA A 34 5.21 -16.89 13.30
N LEU A 35 4.73 -17.37 14.46
CA LEU A 35 3.40 -17.02 14.98
C LEU A 35 3.26 -15.52 15.24
N GLN A 36 4.31 -14.89 15.78
CA GLN A 36 4.33 -13.45 15.99
C GLN A 36 4.22 -12.68 14.66
N ALA A 37 5.01 -13.05 13.66
CA ALA A 37 4.98 -12.43 12.34
C ALA A 37 3.60 -12.56 11.69
N TYR A 38 2.95 -13.74 11.75
CA TYR A 38 1.59 -13.91 11.25
C TYR A 38 0.58 -12.97 11.93
N ARG A 39 0.65 -12.83 13.26
CA ARG A 39 -0.21 -11.90 14.01
C ARG A 39 0.05 -10.44 13.63
N LEU A 40 1.31 -10.07 13.42
CA LEU A 40 1.69 -8.72 13.01
C LEU A 40 1.25 -8.41 11.57
N CYS A 41 1.35 -9.38 10.64
CA CYS A 41 0.81 -9.23 9.29
C CYS A 41 -0.70 -8.97 9.33
N PHE A 42 -1.46 -9.74 10.10
CA PHE A 42 -2.89 -9.52 10.28
C PHE A 42 -3.20 -8.12 10.85
N LYS A 43 -2.42 -7.64 11.81
CA LYS A 43 -2.55 -6.27 12.33
C LYS A 43 -2.23 -5.22 11.26
N ALA A 44 -1.19 -5.45 10.46
CA ALA A 44 -0.80 -4.53 9.39
C ALA A 44 -1.87 -4.44 8.30
N ASP A 45 -2.54 -5.55 7.97
CA ASP A 45 -3.69 -5.54 7.05
C ASP A 45 -4.87 -4.74 7.61
N ASN A 46 -5.16 -4.83 8.92
CA ASN A 46 -6.20 -4.02 9.55
C ASN A 46 -5.85 -2.52 9.63
N LEU A 47 -4.56 -2.18 9.67
CA LEU A 47 -4.11 -0.79 9.75
C LEU A 47 -4.06 -0.10 8.38
N TYR A 48 -3.60 -0.82 7.36
CA TYR A 48 -3.27 -0.23 6.06
C TYR A 48 -4.17 -0.74 4.93
N GLY A 49 -5.03 -1.72 5.20
CA GLY A 49 -5.83 -2.39 4.18
C GLY A 49 -4.99 -3.43 3.43
N VAL A 50 -5.61 -4.40 2.79
CA VAL A 50 -4.91 -5.48 2.06
C VAL A 50 -4.04 -4.89 0.93
N ASN A 51 -4.59 -3.90 0.22
CA ASN A 51 -3.96 -3.24 -0.92
C ASN A 51 -3.62 -1.78 -0.66
N GLY A 52 -3.73 -1.26 0.57
CA GLY A 52 -3.45 0.14 0.88
C GLY A 52 -4.69 1.03 1.02
N GLU A 53 -5.88 0.46 0.89
CA GLU A 53 -7.14 1.19 0.91
C GLU A 53 -7.38 1.97 2.20
N LEU A 54 -6.77 1.58 3.32
CA LEU A 54 -6.90 2.27 4.61
C LEU A 54 -5.75 3.24 4.91
N TRP A 55 -4.67 3.23 4.14
CA TRP A 55 -3.50 4.08 4.41
C TRP A 55 -3.69 5.50 3.86
N ASP A 56 -3.49 6.55 4.66
CA ASP A 56 -3.79 7.95 4.29
C ASP A 56 -2.79 8.62 3.32
N GLY A 57 -1.80 7.88 2.81
CA GLY A 57 -0.81 8.40 1.87
C GLY A 57 0.27 9.29 2.51
N LYS A 58 0.28 9.43 3.84
CA LYS A 58 1.20 10.34 4.55
C LYS A 58 2.41 9.61 5.13
N PRO A 59 3.54 10.32 5.30
CA PRO A 59 4.73 9.77 5.94
C PRO A 59 4.45 9.35 7.39
N ASN A 60 5.17 8.34 7.85
CA ASN A 60 5.10 7.82 9.22
C ASN A 60 6.47 7.23 9.64
N GLU A 61 6.52 6.49 10.76
CA GLU A 61 7.78 5.90 11.26
C GLU A 61 8.40 4.84 10.32
N TYR A 62 7.64 4.32 9.34
CA TYR A 62 8.04 3.24 8.44
C TYR A 62 8.35 3.73 7.02
N ILE A 63 7.77 4.86 6.60
CA ILE A 63 8.00 5.47 5.29
C ILE A 63 8.10 6.99 5.41
N THR A 64 9.17 7.56 4.86
CA THR A 64 9.44 9.00 4.90
C THR A 64 8.83 9.72 3.70
N GLU A 65 8.71 11.04 3.80
CA GLU A 65 8.28 11.90 2.69
C GLU A 65 9.23 11.76 1.49
N GLU A 66 10.54 11.78 1.72
CA GLU A 66 11.57 11.56 0.70
C GLU A 66 11.38 10.23 -0.04
N THR A 67 11.01 9.16 0.68
CA THR A 67 10.75 7.84 0.07
C THR A 67 9.51 7.87 -0.81
N ILE A 68 8.45 8.54 -0.35
CA ILE A 68 7.21 8.72 -1.11
C ILE A 68 7.48 9.54 -2.38
N GLU A 69 8.21 10.65 -2.27
CA GLU A 69 8.57 11.49 -3.40
C GLU A 69 9.45 10.77 -4.43
N ALA A 70 10.46 10.03 -3.97
CA ALA A 70 11.31 9.23 -4.83
C ALA A 70 10.48 8.16 -5.58
N ALA A 71 9.64 7.42 -4.86
CA ALA A 71 8.78 6.42 -5.49
C ALA A 71 7.81 7.05 -6.49
N ARG A 72 7.16 8.17 -6.14
CA ARG A 72 6.28 8.90 -7.09
C ARG A 72 7.02 9.27 -8.38
N SER A 73 8.26 9.75 -8.27
CA SER A 73 9.11 10.08 -9.40
C SER A 73 9.39 8.85 -10.27
N ASP A 74 9.78 7.73 -9.65
CA ASP A 74 10.10 6.47 -10.35
C ASP A 74 8.90 5.91 -11.12
N TYR A 75 7.71 5.97 -10.51
CA TYR A 75 6.47 5.53 -11.12
C TYR A 75 5.82 6.60 -12.03
N LYS A 76 6.44 7.78 -12.15
CA LYS A 76 5.98 8.91 -12.98
C LYS A 76 4.58 9.39 -12.61
N ILE A 77 4.30 9.50 -11.32
CA ILE A 77 3.02 9.97 -10.77
C ILE A 77 3.16 11.44 -10.32
N SER A 78 2.27 12.30 -10.83
CA SER A 78 2.25 13.72 -10.47
C SER A 78 1.79 13.93 -9.03
N LYS A 79 2.14 15.07 -8.41
CA LYS A 79 1.72 15.37 -7.02
C LYS A 79 0.21 15.34 -6.87
N ASP A 80 -0.46 16.02 -7.79
CA ASP A 80 -1.91 16.13 -7.80
C ASP A 80 -2.60 14.77 -7.97
N GLU A 81 -2.06 13.86 -8.79
CA GLU A 81 -2.64 12.52 -8.97
C GLU A 81 -2.54 11.67 -7.69
N TYR A 82 -1.40 11.74 -7.01
CA TYR A 82 -1.19 11.06 -5.73
C TYR A 82 -2.07 11.66 -4.63
N ASP A 83 -2.04 12.98 -4.48
CA ASP A 83 -2.82 13.69 -3.46
C ASP A 83 -4.31 13.44 -3.67
N TYR A 84 -4.79 13.46 -4.92
CA TYR A 84 -6.17 13.14 -5.23
C TYR A 84 -6.53 11.72 -4.78
N PHE A 85 -5.72 10.72 -5.11
CA PHE A 85 -5.98 9.33 -4.73
C PHE A 85 -6.08 9.13 -3.21
N TYR A 86 -5.22 9.79 -2.44
CA TYR A 86 -5.24 9.70 -0.98
C TYR A 86 -6.20 10.69 -0.32
N SER A 87 -6.79 11.62 -1.07
CA SER A 87 -7.92 12.43 -0.63
C SER A 87 -9.26 11.68 -0.65
N LEU A 88 -9.34 10.57 -1.40
CA LEU A 88 -10.50 9.68 -1.42
C LEU A 88 -10.73 9.04 -0.06
N SER A 89 -12.00 8.83 0.29
CA SER A 89 -12.38 7.98 1.41
C SER A 89 -11.91 6.53 1.22
N PRO A 90 -11.76 5.74 2.29
CA PRO A 90 -11.38 4.33 2.17
C PRO A 90 -12.29 3.54 1.20
N GLU A 91 -13.60 3.75 1.27
CA GLU A 91 -14.58 3.10 0.41
C GLU A 91 -14.37 3.45 -1.07
N GLU A 92 -14.23 4.75 -1.38
CA GLU A 92 -13.94 5.20 -2.75
C GLU A 92 -12.59 4.68 -3.25
N ARG A 93 -11.62 4.54 -2.36
CA ARG A 93 -10.31 4.00 -2.72
C ARG A 93 -10.35 2.50 -3.00
N ILE A 94 -11.18 1.74 -2.28
CA ILE A 94 -11.45 0.33 -2.58
C ILE A 94 -11.98 0.22 -4.01
N ASP A 95 -13.00 1.00 -4.36
CA ASP A 95 -13.59 0.99 -5.70
C ASP A 95 -12.55 1.34 -6.76
N ALA A 96 -11.76 2.39 -6.51
CA ALA A 96 -10.73 2.82 -7.44
C ALA A 96 -9.61 1.78 -7.64
N ILE A 97 -9.15 1.13 -6.55
CA ILE A 97 -8.21 0.00 -6.63
C ILE A 97 -8.83 -1.16 -7.40
N GLY A 98 -10.09 -1.47 -7.13
CA GLY A 98 -10.86 -2.49 -7.84
C GLY A 98 -10.94 -2.25 -9.34
N GLU A 99 -11.24 -1.03 -9.76
CA GLU A 99 -11.24 -0.65 -11.19
C GLU A 99 -9.85 -0.77 -11.83
N MET A 100 -8.80 -0.34 -11.12
CA MET A 100 -7.42 -0.44 -11.63
C MET A 100 -7.00 -1.90 -11.80
N LEU A 101 -7.38 -2.78 -10.88
CA LEU A 101 -7.15 -4.22 -10.98
C LEU A 101 -8.02 -4.86 -12.07
N GLY A 102 -9.30 -4.49 -12.17
CA GLY A 102 -10.22 -5.00 -13.18
C GLY A 102 -9.72 -4.72 -14.61
N LYS A 103 -9.16 -3.53 -14.85
CA LYS A 103 -8.53 -3.18 -16.14
C LYS A 103 -7.28 -3.99 -16.47
N LEU A 104 -6.64 -4.62 -15.48
CA LEU A 104 -5.51 -5.54 -15.71
C LEU A 104 -5.99 -6.96 -15.98
N ILE A 105 -7.18 -7.32 -15.49
CA ILE A 105 -7.78 -8.65 -15.60
C ILE A 105 -8.71 -8.73 -16.83
N ASP A 106 -9.10 -7.60 -17.43
CA ASP A 106 -9.94 -7.55 -18.63
C ASP A 106 -9.27 -8.41 -19.72
N PHE A 107 -9.80 -9.63 -19.86
CA PHE A 107 -9.40 -10.59 -20.86
C PHE A 107 -9.72 -9.92 -22.19
N GLY A 108 -8.69 -9.41 -22.86
CA GLY A 108 -8.82 -8.84 -24.19
C GLY A 108 -9.65 -9.78 -25.04
N ASP A 109 -10.76 -9.25 -25.56
CA ASP A 109 -11.53 -9.79 -26.68
C ASP A 109 -11.53 -11.33 -26.77
N VAL A 110 -12.23 -11.99 -25.85
CA VAL A 110 -12.73 -13.35 -26.12
C VAL A 110 -14.04 -13.21 -26.90
N TYR A 111 -13.92 -12.85 -28.17
CA TYR A 111 -14.93 -13.06 -29.21
C TYR A 111 -14.40 -14.07 -30.23
#